data_AF-A0A4Y8Q173-F1
#
_entry.id   AF-A0A4Y8Q173-F1
#
_cell.length_a   1.000
_cell.length_b   1.000
_cell.length_c   1.000
_cell.angle_alpha   90.00
_cell.angle_beta   90.00
_cell.angle_gamma   90.00
#
_symmetry.space_group_name_H-M   'P 1'
#
loop_
_entity.id
_entity.type
_entity.pdbx_description
1 polymer ?
#
loop_
_entity_poly.entity_id
_entity_poly.type
_entity_poly.pdbx_seq_one_letter_code
_entity_poly.pdbx_strand_id
1 'polypeptide(L)'
;MNRMLYVIPFVLIAINVMAIALMYDRIPESFAVHESGAKADRFAEKSIPLVFAPNAIQLVFAAVMAGVTRAIRRSTNPVYEQASDEAVKPRLRQRHMLVVQLITLIGIALFSVVQPVMLELASFPVGWTVIAAGALMVIVALIFGRGGTA
;
A
#
# COMPACT_ATOMS: atom_id res chain seq x y z
N MET A 1 -9.01 0.26 -18.89
CA MET A 1 -8.60 -0.28 -17.58
C MET A 1 -9.85 -0.71 -16.83
N ASN A 2 -9.89 -1.95 -16.36
CA ASN A 2 -11.10 -2.53 -15.79
C ASN A 2 -11.47 -1.81 -14.48
N ARG A 3 -12.74 -1.41 -14.30
CA ARG A 3 -13.18 -0.67 -13.09
C ARG A 3 -12.88 -1.45 -11.80
N MET A 4 -12.87 -2.78 -11.89
CA MET A 4 -12.53 -3.68 -10.78
C MET A 4 -11.16 -3.39 -10.15
N LEU A 5 -10.15 -2.99 -10.94
CA LEU A 5 -8.80 -2.75 -10.41
C LEU A 5 -8.76 -1.62 -9.36
N TYR A 6 -9.66 -0.64 -9.44
CA TYR A 6 -9.77 0.44 -8.46
C TYR A 6 -10.43 0.01 -7.15
N VAL A 7 -11.20 -1.08 -7.17
CA VAL A 7 -11.96 -1.58 -6.02
C VAL A 7 -11.14 -2.56 -5.19
N ILE A 8 -10.18 -3.28 -5.82
CA ILE A 8 -9.32 -4.28 -5.15
C ILE A 8 -8.65 -3.73 -3.88
N PRO A 9 -8.02 -2.53 -3.86
CA PRO A 9 -7.45 -1.93 -2.65
C PRO A 9 -8.43 -1.93 -1.46
N PHE A 10 -9.67 -1.51 -1.69
CA PHE A 10 -10.69 -1.41 -0.65
C PHE A 10 -11.18 -2.78 -0.19
N VAL A 11 -11.27 -3.74 -1.10
CA VAL A 11 -11.60 -5.14 -0.75
C VAL A 11 -10.52 -5.74 0.13
N LEU A 12 -9.23 -5.52 -0.19
CA LEU A 12 -8.13 -6.01 0.64
C LEU A 12 -8.12 -5.38 2.03
N ILE A 13 -8.41 -4.07 2.11
CA ILE A 13 -8.54 -3.37 3.41
C ILE A 13 -9.71 -3.96 4.20
N ALA A 14 -10.87 -4.17 3.56
CA ALA A 14 -12.04 -4.75 4.23
C ALA A 14 -11.79 -6.17 4.75
N ILE A 15 -11.10 -7.00 3.96
CA ILE A 15 -10.67 -8.35 4.38
C ILE A 15 -9.74 -8.25 5.59
N ASN A 16 -8.77 -7.33 5.58
CA ASN A 16 -7.85 -7.14 6.70
C ASN A 16 -8.58 -6.69 7.98
N VAL A 17 -9.49 -5.70 7.86
CA VAL A 17 -10.34 -5.25 8.98
C VAL A 17 -11.15 -6.42 9.54
N MET A 18 -11.77 -7.23 8.67
CA MET A 18 -12.54 -8.40 9.10
C MET A 18 -11.67 -9.43 9.82
N ALA A 19 -10.47 -9.72 9.29
CA ALA A 19 -9.55 -10.66 9.91
C ALA A 19 -9.10 -10.21 11.31
N ILE A 20 -8.76 -8.94 11.48
CA ILE A 20 -8.40 -8.37 12.79
C ILE A 20 -9.61 -8.34 13.73
N ALA A 21 -10.79 -7.99 13.25
CA ALA A 21 -12.01 -8.00 14.05
C ALA A 21 -12.33 -9.40 14.59
N LEU A 22 -12.16 -10.45 13.77
CA LEU A 22 -12.35 -11.85 14.20
C LEU A 22 -11.30 -12.31 15.21
N MET A 23 -10.14 -11.65 15.27
CA MET A 23 -9.07 -11.95 16.22
C MET A 23 -8.98 -10.95 17.37
N TYR A 24 -9.93 -10.01 17.47
CA TYR A 24 -9.85 -8.87 18.39
C TYR A 24 -9.68 -9.29 19.86
N ASP A 25 -10.40 -10.33 20.27
CA ASP A 25 -10.35 -10.86 21.65
C ASP A 25 -9.01 -11.52 21.99
N ARG A 26 -8.19 -11.87 20.98
CA ARG A 26 -6.86 -12.45 21.18
C ARG A 26 -5.77 -11.40 21.31
N ILE A 27 -6.08 -10.13 21.03
CA ILE A 27 -5.13 -9.04 21.17
C ILE A 27 -4.92 -8.77 22.67
N PRO A 28 -3.67 -8.73 23.15
CA PRO A 28 -3.36 -8.40 24.54
C PRO A 28 -3.98 -7.07 24.99
N GLU A 29 -4.35 -6.97 26.27
CA GLU A 29 -4.89 -5.71 26.85
C GLU A 29 -3.88 -4.56 26.82
N SER A 30 -2.58 -4.86 26.70
CA SER A 30 -1.54 -3.90 26.42
C SER A 30 -0.49 -4.51 25.51
N PHE A 31 0.01 -3.72 24.56
CA PHE A 31 1.03 -4.14 23.60
C PHE A 31 2.01 -3.01 23.31
N ALA A 32 3.19 -3.37 22.81
CA ALA A 32 4.24 -2.41 22.51
C ALA A 32 3.82 -1.49 21.35
N VAL A 33 3.90 -0.18 21.57
CA VAL A 33 3.66 0.83 20.52
C VAL A 33 4.92 1.56 20.09
N HIS A 34 6.00 1.38 20.85
CA HIS A 34 7.31 1.91 20.53
C HIS A 34 8.39 0.99 21.08
N GLU A 35 9.41 0.75 20.26
CA GLU A 35 10.59 -0.03 20.61
C GLU A 35 11.83 0.86 20.55
N SER A 36 12.67 0.78 21.58
CA SER A 36 13.97 1.43 21.63
C SER A 36 15.05 0.35 21.63
N GLY A 37 15.75 0.24 20.51
CA GLY A 37 16.67 -0.88 20.26
C GLY A 37 15.91 -2.20 20.10
N ALA A 38 16.20 -3.17 20.97
CA ALA A 38 15.55 -4.50 20.96
C ALA A 38 14.56 -4.68 22.12
N LYS A 39 14.13 -3.59 22.77
CA LYS A 39 13.19 -3.63 23.90
C LYS A 39 12.04 -2.68 23.66
N ALA A 40 10.82 -3.13 23.93
CA ALA A 40 9.67 -2.26 24.04
C ALA A 40 9.88 -1.26 25.19
N ASP A 41 9.80 0.03 24.91
CA ASP A 41 9.97 1.10 25.92
C ASP A 41 8.63 1.80 26.25
N ARG A 42 7.62 1.66 25.39
CA ARG A 42 6.27 2.16 25.60
C ARG A 42 5.23 1.14 25.19
N PHE A 43 4.26 0.98 26.08
CA PHE A 43 3.08 0.16 25.88
C PHE A 43 1.86 1.09 25.86
N ALA A 44 0.84 0.68 25.11
CA ALA A 44 -0.46 1.33 25.14
C ALA A 44 -1.54 0.32 25.47
N GLU A 45 -2.62 0.80 26.08
CA GLU A 45 -3.80 -0.01 26.35
C GLU A 45 -4.57 -0.30 25.06
N LYS A 46 -5.08 -1.52 24.96
CA LYS A 46 -5.91 -1.98 23.85
C LYS A 46 -7.12 -1.07 23.73
N SER A 47 -7.29 -0.52 22.54
CA SER A 47 -8.46 0.27 22.19
C SER A 47 -8.78 0.08 20.71
N ILE A 48 -10.07 0.17 20.36
CA ILE A 48 -10.53 0.05 18.96
C ILE A 48 -9.77 1.02 18.04
N PRO A 49 -9.59 2.32 18.38
CA PRO A 49 -8.88 3.24 17.50
C PRO A 49 -7.42 2.84 17.28
N LEU A 50 -6.74 2.33 18.31
CA LEU A 50 -5.34 1.93 18.21
C LEU A 50 -5.18 0.68 17.34
N VAL A 51 -6.04 -0.33 17.54
CA VAL A 51 -6.00 -1.60 16.79
C VAL A 51 -6.25 -1.39 15.29
N PHE A 52 -7.18 -0.49 14.94
CA PHE A 52 -7.56 -0.22 13.55
C PHE A 52 -6.88 1.01 12.93
N ALA A 53 -5.98 1.69 13.66
CA ALA A 53 -5.20 2.81 13.11
C ALA A 53 -4.43 2.44 11.83
N PRO A 54 -3.80 1.26 11.71
CA PRO A 54 -3.15 0.85 10.45
C PRO A 54 -4.13 0.78 9.27
N ASN A 55 -5.39 0.37 9.49
CA ASN A 55 -6.40 0.34 8.44
C ASN A 55 -6.84 1.75 8.00
N ALA A 56 -6.89 2.70 8.94
CA ALA A 56 -7.12 4.10 8.60
C ALA A 56 -5.99 4.66 7.72
N ILE A 57 -4.73 4.31 8.03
CA ILE A 57 -3.57 4.66 7.21
C ILE A 57 -3.68 4.02 5.81
N GLN A 58 -4.07 2.74 5.72
CA GLN A 58 -4.30 2.08 4.43
C GLN A 58 -5.37 2.79 3.59
N LEU A 59 -6.47 3.26 4.20
CA LEU A 59 -7.52 4.01 3.51
C LEU A 59 -7.02 5.35 2.98
N VAL A 60 -6.30 6.12 3.81
CA VAL A 60 -5.71 7.41 3.38
C VAL A 60 -4.71 7.18 2.24
N PHE A 61 -3.85 6.18 2.36
CA PHE A 61 -2.91 5.81 1.30
C PHE A 61 -3.62 5.44 -0.01
N ALA A 62 -4.65 4.59 0.06
CA ALA A 62 -5.45 4.23 -1.12
C ALA A 62 -6.13 5.46 -1.77
N ALA A 63 -6.66 6.38 -0.95
CA ALA A 63 -7.28 7.60 -1.44
C ALA A 63 -6.28 8.54 -2.14
N VAL A 64 -5.08 8.71 -1.57
CA VAL A 64 -4.00 9.48 -2.19
C VAL A 64 -3.60 8.86 -3.54
N MET A 65 -3.42 7.55 -3.61
CA MET A 65 -3.03 6.87 -4.84
C MET A 65 -4.12 6.89 -5.92
N ALA A 66 -5.39 6.86 -5.51
CA ALA A 66 -6.52 7.11 -6.41
C ALA A 66 -6.49 8.55 -6.97
N GLY A 67 -6.13 9.53 -6.13
CA GLY A 67 -5.87 10.91 -6.54
C GLY A 67 -4.73 11.03 -7.57
N VAL A 68 -3.60 10.37 -7.32
CA VAL A 68 -2.47 10.30 -8.26
C VAL A 68 -2.90 9.70 -9.59
N THR A 69 -3.65 8.59 -9.57
CA THR A 69 -4.16 7.94 -10.78
C THR A 69 -5.09 8.86 -11.57
N ARG A 70 -5.96 9.62 -10.87
CA ARG A 70 -6.84 10.60 -11.49
C ARG A 70 -6.05 11.76 -12.09
N ALA A 71 -4.98 12.21 -11.44
CA ALA A 71 -4.07 13.24 -11.95
C ALA A 71 -3.36 12.76 -13.21
N ILE A 72 -2.81 11.53 -13.23
CA ILE A 72 -2.20 10.93 -14.44
C ILE A 72 -3.19 10.87 -15.59
N ARG A 73 -4.43 10.43 -15.32
CA ARG A 73 -5.47 10.35 -16.35
C ARG A 73 -5.79 11.70 -16.99
N ARG A 74 -5.82 12.77 -16.19
CA ARG A 74 -6.17 14.14 -16.62
C ARG A 74 -4.98 14.98 -17.05
N SER A 75 -3.76 14.55 -16.76
CA SER A 75 -2.54 15.31 -17.03
C SER A 75 -2.40 15.61 -18.52
N THR A 76 -1.91 16.80 -18.85
CA THR A 76 -1.47 17.21 -20.20
C THR A 76 0.06 17.32 -20.23
N ASN A 77 0.77 16.47 -19.47
CA ASN A 77 2.22 16.59 -19.30
C ASN A 77 2.97 16.56 -20.65
N PRO A 78 4.06 17.33 -20.83
CA PRO A 78 4.87 17.34 -22.05
C PRO A 78 5.45 15.97 -22.40
N VAL A 79 5.72 15.11 -21.41
CA VAL A 79 6.14 13.71 -21.62
C VAL A 79 5.10 12.91 -22.43
N TYR A 80 3.82 13.27 -22.33
CA TYR A 80 2.75 12.71 -23.16
C TYR A 80 2.54 13.50 -24.45
N GLU A 81 2.99 14.75 -24.57
CA GLU A 81 2.87 15.56 -25.79
C GLU A 81 4.02 15.32 -26.77
N GLN A 82 5.23 15.06 -26.26
CA GLN A 82 6.46 14.77 -27.02
C GLN A 82 6.48 13.38 -27.66
N ALA A 83 5.58 12.47 -27.25
CA ALA A 83 5.34 11.25 -28.02
C ALA A 83 4.72 11.65 -29.36
N SER A 84 5.51 11.53 -30.43
CA SER A 84 5.15 11.93 -31.81
C SER A 84 3.91 11.22 -32.35
N ASP A 85 3.50 10.13 -31.72
CA ASP A 85 2.42 9.26 -32.17
C ASP A 85 1.25 9.27 -31.16
N GLU A 86 0.08 9.74 -31.60
CA GLU A 86 -1.15 9.81 -30.79
C GLU A 86 -1.58 8.43 -30.25
N ALA A 87 -1.15 7.34 -30.90
CA ALA A 87 -1.41 5.97 -30.45
C ALA A 87 -0.55 5.54 -29.23
N VAL A 88 0.60 6.17 -29.01
CA VAL A 88 1.56 5.81 -27.94
C VAL A 88 1.19 6.49 -26.61
N LYS A 89 0.61 7.69 -26.67
CA LYS A 89 0.14 8.49 -25.51
C LYS A 89 -0.79 7.71 -24.55
N PRO A 90 -1.86 7.03 -25.00
CA PRO A 90 -2.76 6.30 -24.10
C PRO A 90 -2.09 5.07 -23.49
N ARG A 91 -1.16 4.40 -24.19
CA ARG A 91 -0.43 3.23 -23.68
C ARG A 91 0.53 3.60 -22.56
N LEU A 92 1.26 4.71 -22.71
CA LEU A 92 2.17 5.20 -21.67
C LEU A 92 1.42 5.63 -20.40
N ARG A 93 0.28 6.34 -20.55
CA ARG A 93 -0.59 6.66 -19.41
C ARG A 93 -1.10 5.41 -18.70
N GLN A 94 -1.55 4.41 -19.47
CA GLN A 94 -2.02 3.15 -18.88
C GLN A 94 -0.92 2.44 -18.10
N ARG A 95 0.32 2.43 -18.61
CA ARG A 95 1.48 1.88 -17.89
C ARG A 95 1.71 2.62 -16.58
N HIS A 96 1.79 3.95 -16.58
CA HIS A 96 2.00 4.71 -15.34
C HIS A 96 0.88 4.50 -14.33
N MET A 97 -0.38 4.46 -14.77
CA MET A 97 -1.50 4.14 -13.87
C MET A 97 -1.39 2.72 -13.30
N LEU A 98 -0.93 1.75 -14.09
CA LEU A 98 -0.69 0.37 -13.64
C LEU A 98 0.43 0.31 -12.60
N VAL A 99 1.52 1.06 -12.78
CA VAL A 99 2.61 1.17 -11.78
C VAL A 99 2.07 1.67 -10.44
N VAL A 100 1.34 2.79 -10.47
CA VAL A 100 0.72 3.37 -9.28
C VAL A 100 -0.21 2.36 -8.61
N GLN A 101 -1.01 1.63 -9.39
CA GLN A 101 -1.89 0.59 -8.86
C GLN A 101 -1.13 -0.56 -8.20
N LEU A 102 -0.07 -1.07 -8.83
CA LEU A 102 0.76 -2.14 -8.25
C LEU A 102 1.43 -1.70 -6.96
N ILE A 103 2.00 -0.49 -6.91
CA ILE A 103 2.58 0.09 -5.70
C ILE A 103 1.52 0.20 -4.60
N THR A 104 0.30 0.61 -4.95
CA THR A 104 -0.82 0.70 -4.00
C THR A 104 -1.15 -0.67 -3.40
N LEU A 105 -1.25 -1.71 -4.23
CA LEU A 105 -1.54 -3.07 -3.79
C LEU A 105 -0.43 -3.63 -2.89
N ILE A 106 0.83 -3.44 -3.27
CA ILE A 106 1.98 -3.87 -2.46
C ILE A 106 1.97 -3.16 -1.10
N GLY A 107 1.71 -1.85 -1.09
CA GLY A 107 1.66 -1.06 0.14
C GLY A 107 0.55 -1.51 1.07
N ILE A 108 -0.67 -1.73 0.55
CA ILE A 108 -1.79 -2.25 1.35
C ILE A 108 -1.47 -3.63 1.90
N ALA A 109 -0.97 -4.55 1.05
CA ALA A 109 -0.61 -5.89 1.47
C ALA A 109 0.47 -5.87 2.58
N LEU A 110 1.46 -4.97 2.47
CA LEU A 110 2.49 -4.80 3.49
C LEU A 110 1.88 -4.43 4.84
N PHE A 111 0.99 -3.43 4.88
CA PHE A 111 0.30 -3.06 6.13
C PHE A 111 -0.53 -4.23 6.68
N SER A 112 -1.24 -4.98 5.83
CA SER A 112 -2.04 -6.14 6.27
C SER A 112 -1.19 -7.27 6.84
N VAL A 113 0.04 -7.43 6.36
CA VAL A 113 0.98 -8.43 6.88
C VAL A 113 1.60 -7.96 8.19
N VAL A 114 2.04 -6.70 8.26
CA VAL A 114 2.74 -6.14 9.44
C VAL A 114 1.82 -5.94 10.64
N GLN A 115 0.55 -5.56 10.43
CA GLN A 115 -0.39 -5.25 11.51
C GLN A 115 -0.58 -6.40 12.52
N PRO A 116 -0.80 -7.67 12.12
CA PRO A 116 -0.83 -8.79 13.05
C PRO A 116 0.41 -8.92 13.94
N VAL A 117 1.61 -8.57 13.46
CA VAL A 117 2.83 -8.60 14.28
C VAL A 117 2.84 -7.45 15.29
N MET A 118 2.43 -6.25 14.86
CA MET A 118 2.28 -5.10 15.77
C MET A 118 1.28 -5.37 16.89
N LEU A 119 0.27 -6.21 16.64
CA LEU A 119 -0.75 -6.62 17.59
C LEU A 119 -0.40 -7.90 18.35
N GLU A 120 0.84 -8.40 18.22
CA GLU A 120 1.32 -9.63 18.86
C GLU A 120 0.53 -10.90 18.50
N LEU A 121 -0.23 -10.87 17.40
CA LEU A 121 -1.02 -12.00 16.89
C LEU A 121 -0.20 -12.92 15.98
N ALA A 122 0.95 -12.47 15.50
CA ALA A 122 1.87 -13.21 14.66
C ALA A 122 3.33 -12.84 14.99
N SER A 123 4.26 -13.76 14.70
CA SER A 123 5.69 -13.49 14.83
C SER A 123 6.40 -13.94 13.56
N PHE A 124 6.90 -12.97 12.80
CA PHE A 124 7.75 -13.18 11.63
C PHE A 124 8.65 -11.95 11.44
N PRO A 125 9.75 -12.05 10.67
CA PRO A 125 10.74 -10.98 10.62
C PRO A 125 10.27 -9.78 9.78
N VAL A 126 9.56 -8.85 10.43
CA VAL A 126 8.98 -7.64 9.80
C VAL A 126 10.01 -6.86 8.99
N GLY A 127 11.24 -6.72 9.49
CA GLY A 127 12.31 -6.01 8.78
C GLY A 127 12.57 -6.57 7.37
N TRP A 128 12.66 -7.90 7.24
CA TRP A 128 12.85 -8.55 5.93
C TRP A 128 11.63 -8.38 5.03
N THR A 129 10.42 -8.45 5.59
CA THR A 129 9.18 -8.23 4.85
C THR A 129 9.10 -6.80 4.28
N VAL A 130 9.46 -5.80 5.08
CA VAL A 130 9.48 -4.39 4.65
C VAL A 130 10.52 -4.16 3.55
N ILE A 131 11.74 -4.71 3.73
CA ILE A 131 12.80 -4.62 2.72
C ILE A 131 12.36 -5.28 1.41
N ALA A 132 11.78 -6.49 1.48
CA ALA A 132 11.32 -7.21 0.31
C ALA A 132 10.19 -6.47 -0.44
N ALA A 133 9.22 -5.91 0.30
CA ALA A 133 8.15 -5.11 -0.28
C ALA A 133 8.69 -3.83 -0.94
N GLY A 134 9.63 -3.13 -0.28
CA GLY A 134 10.30 -1.95 -0.84
C GLY A 134 11.07 -2.27 -2.11
N ALA A 135 11.87 -3.35 -2.11
CA ALA A 135 12.57 -3.82 -3.29
C ALA A 135 11.61 -4.15 -4.44
N LEU A 136 10.50 -4.81 -4.15
CA LEU A 136 9.47 -5.12 -5.14
C LEU A 136 8.84 -3.85 -5.74
N MET A 137 8.54 -2.83 -4.92
CA MET A 137 8.04 -1.55 -5.41
C MET A 137 9.05 -0.86 -6.34
N VAL A 138 10.33 -0.88 -6.00
CA VAL A 138 11.40 -0.32 -6.84
C VAL A 138 11.50 -1.08 -8.16
N ILE A 139 11.49 -2.42 -8.12
CA ILE A 139 11.52 -3.25 -9.34
C ILE A 139 10.33 -2.92 -10.25
N VAL A 140 9.12 -2.83 -9.69
CA VAL A 140 7.92 -2.45 -10.45
C VAL A 140 8.09 -1.05 -11.06
N ALA A 141 8.59 -0.09 -10.29
CA ALA A 141 8.84 1.26 -10.79
C ALA A 141 9.89 1.30 -11.91
N LEU A 142 10.96 0.50 -11.82
CA LEU A 142 12.03 0.47 -12.83
C LEU A 142 11.62 -0.24 -14.12
N ILE A 143 10.89 -1.37 -14.01
CA ILE A 143 10.46 -2.16 -15.17
C ILE A 143 9.36 -1.41 -15.93
N PHE A 144 8.40 -0.83 -15.22
CA PHE A 144 7.17 -0.30 -15.81
C PHE A 144 7.12 1.23 -15.85
N GLY A 145 7.98 1.93 -15.12
CA GLY A 145 8.04 3.39 -15.06
C GLY A 145 9.04 4.04 -16.03
N ARG A 146 9.86 3.26 -16.76
CA ARG A 146 10.71 3.80 -17.82
C ARG A 146 9.85 4.21 -19.03
N GLY A 147 9.65 5.52 -19.19
CA GLY A 147 9.12 6.14 -20.39
C GLY A 147 10.24 6.49 -21.37
N GLY A 148 10.54 5.60 -22.31
CA GLY A 148 11.36 5.90 -23.49
C GLY A 148 12.76 5.30 -23.51
N THR A 149 12.88 4.11 -24.08
CA THR A 149 14.03 3.71 -24.92
C THR A 149 13.47 2.86 -26.05
N ALA A 150 13.07 3.52 -27.13
CA ALA A 150 13.00 3.00 -28.48
C ALA A 150 13.11 4.21 -29.42
#